data_AF-A0A2V6EKU2-F1
#
_entry.id   AF-A0A2V6EKU2-F1
#
_cell.length_a   1.000
_cell.length_b   1.000
_cell.length_c   1.000
_cell.angle_alpha   90.00
_cell.angle_beta   90.00
_cell.angle_gamma   90.00
#
_symmetry.space_group_name_H-M   'P 1'
#
loop_
_entity.id
_entity.type
_entity.pdbx_description
1 polymer ?
#
loop_
_entity_poly.entity_id
_entity_poly.type
_entity_poly.pdbx_seq_one_letter_code
_entity_poly.pdbx_strand_id
1 'polypeptide(L)' 'MNPNKFLAELKRRNVYNVAVVYAVVAWLLIQAGSILFPTFEAPGWVMKVFVTVVAAGFPIALILAWAFELTPEGIKRT' A
#
# COMPACT_ATOMS: atom_id res chain seq x y z
N MET A 1 11.71 -8.24 -30.27
CA MET A 1 11.33 -7.39 -29.13
C MET A 1 11.40 -8.25 -27.88
N ASN A 2 12.35 -7.99 -26.99
CA ASN A 2 12.63 -8.88 -25.87
C ASN A 2 11.71 -8.49 -24.69
N PRO A 3 10.75 -9.31 -24.26
CA PRO A 3 9.81 -8.97 -23.18
C PRO A 3 10.52 -8.61 -21.87
N ASN A 4 11.73 -9.15 -21.67
CA ASN A 4 12.58 -8.85 -20.53
C ASN A 4 13.07 -7.38 -20.47
N LYS A 5 13.20 -6.69 -21.61
CA LYS A 5 13.54 -5.25 -21.62
C LYS A 5 12.34 -4.39 -21.21
N PHE A 6 11.13 -4.77 -21.64
CA PHE A 6 9.91 -4.04 -21.28
C PHE A 6 9.55 -4.22 -19.79
N LEU A 7 9.78 -5.42 -19.24
CA LEU A 7 9.65 -5.70 -17.80
C LEU A 7 10.73 -5.00 -16.96
N ALA A 8 11.96 -4.86 -17.49
CA ALA A 8 13.02 -4.10 -16.84
C ALA A 8 12.77 -2.58 -16.85
N GLU A 9 12.12 -2.05 -17.91
CA GLU A 9 11.72 -0.64 -17.99
C GLU A 9 10.53 -0.32 -17.06
N LEU A 10 9.57 -1.25 -16.91
CA LEU A 10 8.45 -1.12 -15.95
C LEU A 10 8.93 -1.16 -14.49
N LYS A 11 10.03 -1.88 -14.21
CA LYS A 11 10.69 -1.91 -12.90
C LYS A 11 11.33 -0.57 -12.50
N ARG A 12 11.44 0.40 -13.43
CA ARG A 12 12.07 1.72 -13.22
C ARG A 12 11.14 2.76 -12.56
N ARG A 13 9.83 2.47 -12.40
CA ARG A 13 8.84 3.38 -11.76
C ARG A 13 8.42 2.84 -10.38
N ASN A 14 9.23 3.14 -9.37
CA ASN A 14 9.14 2.62 -8.00
C ASN A 14 7.75 2.79 -7.32
N VAL A 15 6.81 3.55 -7.90
CA VAL A 15 5.35 3.56 -7.60
C VAL A 15 4.76 2.17 -7.41
N TYR A 16 5.11 1.21 -8.27
CA TYR A 16 4.55 -0.15 -8.19
C TYR A 16 4.91 -0.83 -6.87
N ASN A 17 6.10 -0.53 -6.35
CA ASN A 17 6.60 -1.07 -5.10
C ASN A 17 5.79 -0.50 -3.92
N VAL A 18 5.45 0.80 -3.95
CA VAL A 18 4.61 1.41 -2.92
C VAL A 18 3.19 0.88 -2.95
N ALA A 19 2.60 0.69 -4.14
CA ALA A 19 1.28 0.08 -4.27
C ALA A 19 1.25 -1.37 -3.72
N VAL A 20 2.29 -2.16 -4.01
CA VAL A 20 2.42 -3.53 -3.50
C VAL A 20 2.63 -3.54 -1.98
N VAL A 21 3.55 -2.73 -1.45
CA VAL A 21 3.80 -2.62 0.00
C VAL A 21 2.52 -2.18 0.71
N TYR A 22 1.81 -1.19 0.16
CA TYR A 22 0.55 -0.75 0.72
C TYR A 22 -0.50 -1.87 0.71
N ALA A 23 -0.65 -2.59 -0.40
CA ALA A 23 -1.58 -3.71 -0.49
C ALA A 23 -1.27 -4.80 0.55
N VAL A 24 0.00 -5.11 0.76
CA VAL A 24 0.44 -6.08 1.78
C VAL A 24 0.12 -5.57 3.19
N VAL A 25 0.43 -4.31 3.51
CA VAL A 25 0.14 -3.73 4.83
C VAL A 25 -1.37 -3.64 5.08
N ALA A 26 -2.14 -3.15 4.10
CA ALA A 26 -3.59 -3.08 4.17
C ALA A 26 -4.21 -4.47 4.37
N TRP A 27 -3.72 -5.46 3.64
CA TRP A 27 -4.16 -6.85 3.80
C TRP A 27 -3.89 -7.37 5.20
N LEU A 28 -2.68 -7.16 5.74
CA LEU A 28 -2.33 -7.56 7.11
C LEU A 28 -3.21 -6.88 8.17
N LEU A 29 -3.49 -5.59 8.01
CA LEU A 29 -4.39 -4.84 8.89
C LEU A 29 -5.81 -5.39 8.85
N ILE A 30 -6.34 -5.67 7.65
CA ILE A 30 -7.67 -6.25 7.47
C ILE A 30 -7.73 -7.65 8.09
N GLN A 31 -6.70 -8.49 7.89
CA GLN A 31 -6.61 -9.81 8.49
C GLN A 31 -6.61 -9.72 10.02
N ALA A 32 -5.75 -8.88 10.60
CA ALA A 32 -5.71 -8.64 12.03
C ALA A 32 -7.08 -8.16 12.56
N GLY A 33 -7.72 -7.21 11.88
CA GLY A 33 -9.05 -6.72 12.23
C GLY A 33 -10.13 -7.81 12.17
N SER A 34 -10.09 -8.68 11.17
CA SER A 34 -11.05 -9.79 11.05
C SER A 34 -10.92 -10.86 12.14
N ILE A 35 -9.78 -10.92 12.82
CA ILE A 35 -9.57 -11.80 13.98
C ILE A 35 -9.90 -11.05 15.27
N LEU A 36 -9.29 -9.87 15.46
CA LEU A 36 -9.40 -9.11 16.69
C LEU A 36 -10.82 -8.57 16.93
N PHE A 37 -11.48 -7.99 15.92
CA PHE A 37 -12.81 -7.40 16.12
C PHE A 37 -13.86 -8.42 16.57
N PRO A 38 -13.98 -9.61 15.97
CA PRO A 38 -14.83 -10.66 16.54
C PRO A 38 -14.39 -11.12 17.93
N THR A 39 -13.08 -11.21 18.21
CA THR A 39 -12.58 -11.58 19.55
C THR A 39 -12.99 -10.57 20.63
N PHE A 40 -13.09 -9.29 20.29
CA PHE A 40 -13.56 -8.23 21.20
C PHE A 40 -15.08 -8.01 21.16
N GLU A 41 -15.84 -8.90 20.52
CA GLU A 41 -17.29 -8.75 20.32
C GLU A 41 -17.68 -7.40 19.69
N ALA A 42 -16.80 -6.86 18.85
CA ALA A 42 -17.02 -5.56 18.23
C ALA A 42 -18.24 -5.60 17.30
N PRO A 43 -19.07 -4.54 17.27
CA PRO A 43 -20.21 -4.48 16.38
C PRO A 43 -19.83 -4.66 14.90
N GLY A 44 -20.69 -5.31 14.10
CA GLY A 44 -20.42 -5.59 12.69
C GLY A 44 -20.23 -4.36 11.79
N TRP A 45 -20.57 -3.15 12.25
CA TRP A 45 -20.26 -1.91 11.54
C TRP A 45 -18.80 -1.48 11.68
N VAL A 46 -18.09 -1.90 12.74
CA VAL A 46 -16.71 -1.52 13.02
C VAL A 46 -15.77 -2.02 11.93
N MET A 47 -15.93 -3.26 11.49
CA MET A 47 -15.13 -3.82 10.39
C MET A 47 -15.36 -3.06 9.08
N LYS A 48 -16.60 -2.64 8.80
CA LYS A 48 -16.93 -1.85 7.61
C LYS A 48 -16.21 -0.51 7.63
N VAL A 49 -16.30 0.23 8.74
CA VAL A 49 -15.62 1.51 8.92
C VAL A 49 -14.11 1.34 8.82
N PHE A 50 -13.54 0.32 9.46
CA PHE A 50 -12.12 0.02 9.41
C PHE A 50 -11.62 -0.22 7.98
N VAL A 51 -12.30 -1.08 7.22
CA VAL A 51 -11.96 -1.35 5.81
C VAL A 51 -12.12 -0.08 4.97
N THR A 52 -13.14 0.74 5.20
CA THR A 52 -13.31 2.02 4.51
C THR A 52 -12.15 2.99 4.81
N VAL A 53 -11.69 3.08 6.05
CA VAL A 53 -10.55 3.93 6.44
C VAL A 53 -9.25 3.41 5.81
N VAL A 54 -9.01 2.11 5.84
CA VAL A 54 -7.86 1.50 5.15
C VAL A 54 -7.94 1.78 3.65
N ALA A 55 -9.08 1.58 3.00
CA ALA A 55 -9.23 1.91 1.58
C ALA A 55 -9.01 3.41 1.28
N ALA A 56 -9.49 4.30 2.14
CA ALA A 56 -9.27 5.74 2.03
C ALA A 56 -7.80 6.15 2.26
N GLY A 57 -7.02 5.34 2.99
CA GLY A 57 -5.58 5.52 3.14
C GLY A 57 -4.78 5.23 1.87
N PHE A 58 -5.33 4.46 0.93
CA PHE A 58 -4.66 4.12 -0.33
C PHE A 58 -4.38 5.35 -1.22
N PRO A 59 -5.35 6.24 -1.53
CA PRO A 59 -5.06 7.45 -2.29
C PRO A 59 -4.07 8.36 -1.56
N ILE A 60 -4.10 8.42 -0.21
CA ILE A 60 -3.09 9.16 0.57
C ILE A 60 -1.71 8.56 0.36
N ALA A 61 -1.58 7.22 0.45
CA ALA A 61 -0.31 6.53 0.21
C ALA A 61 0.19 6.71 -1.23
N LEU A 62 -0.70 6.77 -2.22
CA LEU A 62 -0.35 7.08 -3.62
C LEU A 62 0.11 8.53 -3.79
N ILE A 63 -0.58 9.49 -3.16
CA ILE A 63 -0.18 10.91 -3.19
C ILE A 63 1.16 11.10 -2.49
N LEU A 64 1.39 10.43 -1.36
CA LEU A 64 2.68 10.44 -0.67
C LEU A 64 3.75 9.76 -1.52
N ALA A 65 3.45 8.62 -2.16
CA ALA A 65 4.38 7.98 -3.09
C ALA A 65 4.77 8.93 -4.22
N TRP A 66 3.80 9.64 -4.80
CA TRP A 66 4.02 10.61 -5.86
C TRP A 66 4.80 11.85 -5.37
N ALA A 67 4.43 12.40 -4.22
CA ALA A 67 5.08 13.58 -3.62
C ALA A 67 6.51 13.25 -3.14
N PHE A 68 6.72 12.09 -2.54
CA PHE A 68 8.04 11.63 -2.13
C PHE A 68 8.86 11.14 -3.32
N GLU A 69 8.28 10.61 -4.41
CA GLU A 69 8.99 10.36 -5.68
C GLU A 69 9.41 11.64 -6.40
N LEU A 70 8.77 12.80 -6.13
CA LEU A 70 9.31 14.10 -6.55
C LEU A 70 10.59 14.49 -5.79
N THR A 71 10.91 13.84 -4.66
CA THR A 71 12.13 14.07 -3.85
C THR A 71 12.82 12.78 -3.39
N PRO A 72 13.34 11.93 -4.29
CA PRO A 72 14.52 11.14 -3.96
C PRO A 72 15.32 10.75 -5.20
N GLU A 73 16.43 11.43 -5.44
CA GLU A 73 17.58 10.97 -6.22
C GLU A 73 18.26 9.72 -5.58
N GLY A 74 17.47 8.85 -4.96
CA GLY A 74 17.92 7.94 -3.93
C GLY A 74 18.41 8.73 -2.72
N ILE A 75 18.22 8.17 -1.53
CA ILE A 75 19.26 8.38 -0.52
C ILE A 75 20.51 7.71 -1.10
N LYS A 76 21.30 8.45 -1.88
CA LYS A 76 22.74 8.18 -1.97
C LYS A 76 23.25 8.48 -0.57
N ARG A 77 23.35 7.42 0.24
CA ARG A 77 24.48 7.37 1.17
C ARG A 77 25.71 7.43 0.25
N THR A 78 26.31 8.61 0.14
CA THR A 78 27.75 8.72 -0.15
C THR A 78 28.50 7.72 0.72
#